data_AF-A0A3B1J187-F1
#
_entry.id   AF-A0A3B1J187-F1
#
_cell.length_a   1.000
_cell.length_b   1.000
_cell.length_c   1.000
_cell.angle_alpha   90.00
_cell.angle_beta   90.00
_cell.angle_gamma   90.00
#
_symmetry.space_group_name_H-M   'P 1'
#
loop_
_entity.id
_entity.type
_entity.pdbx_description
1 polymer ?
#
loop_
_entity_poly.entity_id
_entity_poly.type
_entity_poly.pdbx_seq_one_letter_code
_entity_poly.pdbx_strand_id
1 'polypeptide(L)'
;MSGDLPPPPLPPPPLPPPPASVLAPPVSSKKKLYQAIAEGKAPVEGDFEEARLLLAQREGSFRKDLDWVLCNKYVPSLIQDGPKCGLVALWMATHLLRPTDAISVEKVIQTALEKGYTAQGEMFSAGDMALLAGEVCGCRVQRLSGGMTGDNSALILKHLMEGQPVLIPYDEDFNHEPCLRRGHKAHWAVASGVLFGLVQGSISSSHCPADTTLPWLHLSEGSAAADWPPNAVVEVYILAKQGKSLRYQLWKLETVAQSNAQLKEMEPQRASDGTHYVLPPGGVEEGLAGQVVLLYSKPS
;
A
#
# COMPACT_ATOMS: atom_id res chain seq x y z
N MET A 1 -82.10 42.83 -39.61
CA MET A 1 -81.00 42.99 -38.65
C MET A 1 -80.22 41.70 -38.63
N SER A 2 -79.17 41.61 -39.44
CA SER A 2 -78.24 40.47 -39.46
C SER A 2 -76.88 41.04 -39.09
N GLY A 3 -76.39 40.68 -37.91
CA GLY A 3 -75.10 41.13 -37.40
C GLY A 3 -74.00 40.18 -37.84
N ASP A 4 -72.96 40.72 -38.48
CA ASP A 4 -71.73 40.02 -38.78
C ASP A 4 -70.89 39.86 -37.51
N LEU A 5 -70.47 38.63 -37.22
CA LEU A 5 -69.51 38.31 -36.17
C LEU A 5 -68.07 38.50 -36.70
N PRO A 6 -67.13 39.04 -35.90
CA PRO A 6 -65.76 39.22 -36.33
C PRO A 6 -65.00 37.87 -36.34
N PRO A 7 -63.98 37.74 -37.20
CA PRO A 7 -63.20 36.51 -37.32
C PRO A 7 -62.31 36.25 -36.08
N PRO A 8 -61.99 34.97 -35.80
CA PRO A 8 -61.18 34.60 -34.64
C PRO A 8 -59.71 35.03 -34.80
N PRO A 9 -59.00 35.29 -33.69
CA PRO A 9 -57.60 35.71 -33.72
C PRO A 9 -56.67 34.57 -34.15
N LEU A 10 -55.60 34.94 -34.85
CA LEU A 10 -54.55 34.03 -35.32
C LEU A 10 -53.73 33.45 -34.15
N PRO A 11 -53.26 32.19 -34.26
CA PRO A 11 -52.43 31.58 -33.24
C PRO A 11 -51.05 32.25 -33.15
N PRO A 12 -50.43 32.28 -31.95
CA PRO A 12 -49.11 32.87 -31.75
C PRO A 12 -48.00 32.06 -32.46
N PRO A 13 -46.89 32.71 -32.85
CA PRO A 13 -45.77 32.04 -33.50
C PRO A 13 -45.10 31.04 -32.55
N PRO A 14 -44.50 29.95 -33.08
CA PRO A 14 -43.80 28.97 -32.27
C PRO A 14 -42.56 29.57 -31.60
N LEU A 15 -42.34 29.17 -30.34
CA LEU A 15 -41.17 29.57 -29.55
C LEU A 15 -39.87 29.07 -30.20
N PRO A 16 -38.77 29.85 -30.12
CA PRO A 16 -37.47 29.39 -30.60
C PRO A 16 -36.98 28.18 -29.78
N PRO A 17 -36.22 27.26 -30.40
CA PRO A 17 -35.69 26.09 -29.71
C PRO A 17 -34.76 26.51 -28.56
N PRO A 18 -34.74 25.77 -27.44
CA PRO A 18 -33.82 26.05 -26.35
C PRO A 18 -32.37 25.91 -26.84
N PRO A 19 -31.44 26.75 -26.33
CA PRO A 19 -30.04 26.62 -26.68
C PRO A 19 -29.55 25.22 -26.29
N ALA A 20 -28.88 24.55 -27.24
CA ALA A 20 -28.29 23.25 -26.99
C ALA A 20 -27.38 23.34 -25.77
N SER A 21 -27.66 22.52 -24.76
CA SER A 21 -26.77 22.33 -23.60
C SER A 21 -25.44 21.78 -24.12
N VAL A 22 -24.46 22.67 -24.31
CA VAL A 22 -23.08 22.28 -24.54
C VAL A 22 -22.63 21.59 -23.27
N LEU A 23 -22.64 20.25 -23.29
CA LEU A 23 -21.98 19.45 -22.27
C LEU A 23 -20.55 19.96 -22.15
N ALA A 24 -20.23 20.52 -20.98
CA ALA A 24 -18.87 20.89 -20.67
C ALA A 24 -17.99 19.65 -20.88
N PRO A 25 -16.82 19.78 -21.53
CA PRO A 25 -15.90 18.66 -21.66
C PRO A 25 -15.58 18.13 -20.25
N PRO A 26 -15.39 16.80 -20.09
CA PRO A 26 -15.02 16.25 -18.80
C PRO A 26 -13.77 16.99 -18.33
N VAL A 27 -13.85 17.55 -17.12
CA VAL A 27 -12.73 18.25 -16.49
C VAL A 27 -11.57 17.27 -16.49
N SER A 28 -10.58 17.54 -17.34
CA SER A 28 -9.31 16.82 -17.36
C SER A 28 -8.74 16.92 -15.95
N SER A 29 -8.87 15.84 -15.18
CA SER A 29 -8.23 15.73 -13.88
C SER A 29 -6.74 15.84 -14.15
N LYS A 30 -6.13 16.95 -13.71
CA LYS A 30 -4.68 17.15 -13.83
C LYS A 30 -4.00 15.91 -13.23
N LYS A 31 -3.32 15.12 -14.08
CA LYS A 31 -2.57 13.94 -13.64
C LYS A 31 -1.65 14.33 -12.50
N LYS A 32 -1.66 13.55 -11.42
CA LYS A 32 -0.76 13.79 -10.29
C LYS A 32 0.68 13.48 -10.68
N LEU A 33 1.65 14.13 -10.02
CA LEU A 33 3.08 13.98 -10.33
C LEU A 33 3.52 12.51 -10.41
N TYR A 34 3.10 11.68 -9.46
CA TYR A 34 3.47 10.27 -9.43
C TYR A 34 2.88 9.45 -10.59
N GLN A 35 1.67 9.81 -11.07
CA GLN A 35 1.06 9.18 -12.25
C GLN A 35 1.86 9.55 -13.51
N ALA A 36 2.29 10.80 -13.62
CA ALA A 36 3.14 11.25 -14.73
C ALA A 36 4.54 10.59 -14.70
N ILE A 37 5.13 10.41 -13.52
CA ILE A 37 6.43 9.72 -13.37
C ILE A 37 6.36 8.25 -13.79
N ALA A 38 5.22 7.60 -13.56
CA ALA A 38 4.99 6.19 -13.88
C ALA A 38 4.52 5.97 -15.33
N GLU A 39 4.04 7.00 -16.02
CA GLU A 39 3.53 6.89 -17.38
C GLU A 39 4.60 6.35 -18.33
N GLY A 40 4.26 5.30 -19.09
CA GLY A 40 5.17 4.64 -20.02
C GLY A 40 6.24 3.75 -19.37
N LYS A 41 6.20 3.53 -18.05
CA LYS A 41 7.11 2.61 -17.34
C LYS A 41 6.39 1.34 -16.92
N ALA A 42 7.11 0.23 -16.93
CA ALA A 42 6.67 -1.04 -16.36
C ALA A 42 7.40 -1.30 -15.03
N PRO A 43 6.75 -1.94 -14.04
CA PRO A 43 7.44 -2.44 -12.86
C PRO A 43 8.42 -3.55 -13.24
N VAL A 44 9.47 -3.70 -12.44
CA VAL A 44 10.41 -4.83 -12.57
C VAL A 44 9.83 -6.01 -11.81
N GLU A 45 9.72 -7.16 -12.48
CA GLU A 45 9.18 -8.39 -11.90
C GLU A 45 10.27 -9.32 -11.39
N GLY A 46 9.89 -10.14 -10.39
CA GLY A 46 10.73 -11.16 -9.79
C GLY A 46 11.02 -10.92 -8.31
N ASP A 47 11.42 -12.00 -7.63
CA ASP A 47 11.57 -12.02 -6.17
C ASP A 47 12.72 -11.11 -5.70
N PHE A 48 13.76 -10.91 -6.50
CA PHE A 48 14.96 -10.18 -6.07
C PHE A 48 15.41 -9.09 -7.04
N GLU A 49 14.89 -9.07 -8.27
CA GLU A 49 15.38 -8.28 -9.39
C GLU A 49 15.33 -6.78 -9.08
N GLU A 50 14.17 -6.27 -8.69
CA GLU A 50 14.02 -4.86 -8.35
C GLU A 50 14.76 -4.49 -7.05
N ALA A 51 14.74 -5.39 -6.07
CA ALA A 51 15.43 -5.20 -4.80
C ALA A 51 16.95 -5.08 -5.00
N ARG A 52 17.55 -5.95 -5.82
CA ARG A 52 18.98 -5.89 -6.17
C ARG A 52 19.35 -4.58 -6.83
N LEU A 53 18.53 -4.08 -7.76
CA LEU A 53 18.77 -2.76 -8.38
C LEU A 53 18.75 -1.63 -7.35
N LEU A 54 17.81 -1.68 -6.40
CA LEU A 54 17.74 -0.72 -5.30
C LEU A 54 18.97 -0.80 -4.38
N LEU A 55 19.41 -2.01 -4.02
CA LEU A 55 20.56 -2.24 -3.15
C LEU A 55 21.88 -1.82 -3.83
N ALA A 56 22.05 -2.13 -5.12
CA ALA A 56 23.20 -1.70 -5.91
C ALA A 56 23.32 -0.16 -5.95
N GLN A 57 22.21 0.55 -6.14
CA GLN A 57 22.18 2.03 -6.11
C GLN A 57 22.55 2.62 -4.75
N ARG A 58 22.39 1.83 -3.68
CA ARG A 58 22.61 2.23 -2.29
C ARG A 58 23.83 1.53 -1.66
N GLU A 59 24.69 0.89 -2.44
CA GLU A 59 25.80 0.06 -1.94
C GLU A 59 26.65 0.79 -0.88
N GLY A 60 27.01 2.05 -1.14
CA GLY A 60 27.81 2.86 -0.23
C GLY A 60 27.15 3.20 1.11
N SER A 61 25.85 2.94 1.28
CA SER A 61 25.13 3.15 2.54
C SER A 61 25.16 1.93 3.46
N PHE A 62 25.57 0.77 2.96
CA PHE A 62 25.63 -0.46 3.73
C PHE A 62 26.98 -0.65 4.40
N ARG A 63 26.93 -1.12 5.65
CA ARG A 63 28.11 -1.46 6.44
C ARG A 63 28.85 -2.65 5.85
N LYS A 64 30.18 -2.54 5.79
CA LYS A 64 31.06 -3.59 5.24
C LYS A 64 31.48 -4.65 6.26
N ASP A 65 31.22 -4.39 7.55
CA ASP A 65 31.50 -5.31 8.66
C ASP A 65 30.31 -6.24 8.98
N LEU A 66 29.26 -6.22 8.14
CA LEU A 66 28.09 -7.08 8.26
C LEU A 66 27.95 -7.96 7.02
N ASP A 67 27.39 -9.15 7.22
CA ASP A 67 26.89 -9.97 6.12
C ASP A 67 25.43 -9.61 5.84
N TRP A 68 25.09 -9.34 4.59
CA TRP A 68 23.74 -8.89 4.21
C TRP A 68 22.92 -10.03 3.63
N VAL A 69 21.73 -10.27 4.19
CA VAL A 69 20.80 -11.30 3.71
C VAL A 69 19.47 -10.69 3.29
N LEU A 70 19.09 -10.89 2.04
CA LEU A 70 17.79 -10.48 1.50
C LEU A 70 16.84 -11.68 1.41
N CYS A 71 15.69 -11.56 2.08
CA CYS A 71 14.54 -12.44 1.91
C CYS A 71 13.42 -11.59 1.26
N ASN A 72 12.91 -11.96 0.10
CA ASN A 72 11.77 -11.24 -0.50
C ASN A 72 10.93 -12.16 -1.37
N LYS A 73 9.62 -11.86 -1.43
CA LYS A 73 8.72 -12.38 -2.45
C LYS A 73 8.14 -11.26 -3.29
N TYR A 74 8.00 -11.52 -4.58
CA TYR A 74 7.48 -10.53 -5.53
C TYR A 74 6.05 -10.10 -5.17
N VAL A 75 5.84 -8.80 -5.03
CA VAL A 75 4.53 -8.15 -5.12
C VAL A 75 4.45 -7.30 -6.39
N PRO A 76 3.34 -7.37 -7.15
CA PRO A 76 3.14 -6.49 -8.29
C PRO A 76 2.98 -5.04 -7.84
N SER A 77 3.23 -4.10 -8.76
CA SER A 77 3.03 -2.67 -8.51
C SER A 77 1.80 -2.17 -9.27
N LEU A 78 0.99 -1.35 -8.62
CA LEU A 78 -0.16 -0.67 -9.22
C LEU A 78 -0.18 0.79 -8.78
N ILE A 79 -0.20 1.71 -9.73
CA ILE A 79 -0.33 3.13 -9.43
C ILE A 79 -1.78 3.45 -9.11
N GLN A 80 -2.01 3.92 -7.89
CA GLN A 80 -3.32 4.30 -7.39
C GLN A 80 -3.88 5.50 -8.15
N ASP A 81 -5.20 5.46 -8.34
CA ASP A 81 -5.98 6.62 -8.74
C ASP A 81 -6.91 7.05 -7.59
N GLY A 82 -6.84 8.32 -7.22
CA GLY A 82 -7.50 8.84 -6.03
C GLY A 82 -6.86 8.38 -4.70
N PRO A 83 -7.60 8.41 -3.58
CA PRO A 83 -7.06 8.17 -2.23
C PRO A 83 -7.09 6.69 -1.82
N LYS A 84 -6.79 5.77 -2.75
CA LYS A 84 -7.03 4.32 -2.60
C LYS A 84 -5.81 3.52 -2.13
N CYS A 85 -4.90 4.14 -1.37
CA CYS A 85 -3.61 3.53 -1.03
C CYS A 85 -3.73 2.19 -0.30
N GLY A 86 -4.61 2.08 0.70
CA GLY A 86 -4.85 0.84 1.44
C GLY A 86 -5.42 -0.28 0.57
N LEU A 87 -6.37 0.05 -0.30
CA LEU A 87 -7.01 -0.91 -1.19
C LEU A 87 -6.05 -1.41 -2.28
N VAL A 88 -5.19 -0.51 -2.77
CA VAL A 88 -4.11 -0.87 -3.70
C VAL A 88 -3.06 -1.74 -3.01
N ALA A 89 -2.64 -1.41 -1.79
CA ALA A 89 -1.71 -2.25 -1.01
C ALA A 89 -2.29 -3.65 -0.74
N LEU A 90 -3.58 -3.73 -0.39
CA LEU A 90 -4.28 -5.02 -0.24
C LEU A 90 -4.33 -5.80 -1.55
N TRP A 91 -4.61 -5.14 -2.67
CA TRP A 91 -4.59 -5.77 -3.99
C TRP A 91 -3.21 -6.36 -4.30
N MET A 92 -2.12 -5.60 -4.05
CA MET A 92 -0.74 -6.08 -4.23
C MET A 92 -0.45 -7.32 -3.36
N ALA A 93 -0.85 -7.28 -2.08
CA ALA A 93 -0.68 -8.41 -1.15
C ALA A 93 -1.48 -9.65 -1.59
N THR A 94 -2.69 -9.45 -2.10
CA THR A 94 -3.54 -10.53 -2.62
C THR A 94 -2.88 -11.26 -3.80
N HIS A 95 -2.23 -10.51 -4.70
CA HIS A 95 -1.58 -11.08 -5.89
C HIS A 95 -0.32 -11.88 -5.56
N LEU A 96 0.40 -11.51 -4.50
CA LEU A 96 1.48 -12.36 -3.99
C LEU A 96 0.92 -13.70 -3.48
N LEU A 97 -0.18 -13.67 -2.72
CA LEU A 97 -0.77 -14.90 -2.15
C LEU A 97 -1.49 -15.76 -3.18
N ARG A 98 -2.04 -15.16 -4.24
CA ARG A 98 -2.86 -15.82 -5.25
C ARG A 98 -2.52 -15.32 -6.66
N PRO A 99 -1.31 -15.61 -7.17
CA PRO A 99 -0.85 -15.09 -8.46
C PRO A 99 -1.72 -15.56 -9.64
N THR A 100 -2.43 -16.67 -9.49
CA THR A 100 -3.33 -17.23 -10.52
C THR A 100 -4.77 -16.74 -10.43
N ASP A 101 -5.15 -16.07 -9.32
CA ASP A 101 -6.52 -15.56 -9.14
C ASP A 101 -6.55 -14.05 -9.32
N ALA A 102 -6.91 -13.62 -10.53
CA ALA A 102 -6.98 -12.21 -10.91
C ALA A 102 -8.20 -11.52 -10.27
N ILE A 103 -8.08 -11.14 -9.00
CA ILE A 103 -9.02 -10.20 -8.38
C ILE A 103 -8.68 -8.80 -8.89
N SER A 104 -9.64 -8.13 -9.52
CA SER A 104 -9.43 -6.75 -9.94
C SER A 104 -9.40 -5.79 -8.75
N VAL A 105 -8.67 -4.68 -8.84
CA VAL A 105 -8.65 -3.66 -7.79
C VAL A 105 -10.04 -3.05 -7.59
N GLU A 106 -10.84 -2.97 -8.65
CA GLU A 106 -12.23 -2.51 -8.62
C GLU A 106 -13.09 -3.38 -7.71
N LYS A 107 -12.88 -4.71 -7.73
CA LYS A 107 -13.59 -5.61 -6.82
C LYS A 107 -13.23 -5.33 -5.37
N VAL A 108 -11.95 -5.09 -5.06
CA VAL A 108 -11.50 -4.73 -3.70
C VAL A 108 -12.18 -3.43 -3.24
N ILE A 109 -12.23 -2.43 -4.12
CA ILE A 109 -12.87 -1.14 -3.84
C ILE A 109 -14.37 -1.31 -3.63
N GLN A 110 -15.04 -2.04 -4.52
CA GLN A 110 -16.48 -2.25 -4.46
C GLN A 110 -16.89 -2.97 -3.16
N THR A 111 -16.15 -4.02 -2.77
CA THR A 111 -16.39 -4.70 -1.50
C THR A 111 -16.17 -3.77 -0.31
N ALA A 112 -15.13 -2.92 -0.32
CA ALA A 112 -14.89 -1.97 0.77
C ALA A 112 -16.03 -0.94 0.91
N LEU A 113 -16.59 -0.48 -0.21
CA LEU A 113 -17.73 0.45 -0.25
C LEU A 113 -19.01 -0.23 0.26
N GLU A 114 -19.32 -1.43 -0.23
CA GLU A 114 -20.53 -2.19 0.15
C GLU A 114 -20.55 -2.54 1.64
N LYS A 115 -19.38 -2.79 2.24
CA LYS A 115 -19.24 -3.06 3.67
C LYS A 115 -19.20 -1.79 4.53
N GLY A 116 -19.14 -0.61 3.90
CA GLY A 116 -19.05 0.67 4.59
C GLY A 116 -17.71 0.93 5.26
N TYR A 117 -16.65 0.20 4.88
CA TYR A 117 -15.29 0.41 5.40
C TYR A 117 -14.63 1.67 4.85
N THR A 118 -15.14 2.18 3.73
CA THR A 118 -14.72 3.43 3.12
C THR A 118 -15.91 4.09 2.45
N ALA A 119 -15.85 5.42 2.33
CA ALA A 119 -16.84 6.18 1.56
C ALA A 119 -16.35 6.50 0.14
N GLN A 120 -15.03 6.58 -0.10
CA GLN A 120 -14.47 6.92 -1.42
C GLN A 120 -13.08 6.33 -1.73
N GLY A 121 -12.50 5.54 -0.82
CA GLY A 121 -11.26 4.80 -1.05
C GLY A 121 -10.25 4.84 0.10
N GLU A 122 -10.26 5.87 0.94
CA GLU A 122 -9.41 5.90 2.13
C GLU A 122 -9.76 4.75 3.09
N MET A 123 -8.74 4.18 3.72
CA MET A 123 -8.88 3.16 4.76
C MET A 123 -8.20 3.66 6.03
N PHE A 124 -8.99 3.97 7.06
CA PHE A 124 -8.49 4.48 8.35
C PHE A 124 -8.61 3.47 9.50
N SER A 125 -8.90 2.21 9.18
CA SER A 125 -9.13 1.16 10.18
C SER A 125 -8.40 -0.11 9.76
N ALA A 126 -7.39 -0.51 10.55
CA ALA A 126 -6.72 -1.80 10.37
C ALA A 126 -7.65 -2.98 10.69
N GLY A 127 -8.66 -2.78 11.52
CA GLY A 127 -9.72 -3.77 11.77
C GLY A 127 -10.53 -4.05 10.50
N ASP A 128 -11.03 -2.98 9.86
CA ASP A 128 -11.80 -3.10 8.62
C ASP A 128 -10.93 -3.61 7.47
N MET A 129 -9.67 -3.17 7.40
CA MET A 129 -8.68 -3.72 6.47
C MET A 129 -8.53 -5.23 6.65
N ALA A 130 -8.45 -5.73 7.89
CA ALA A 130 -8.31 -7.15 8.16
C ALA A 130 -9.56 -7.95 7.75
N LEU A 131 -10.76 -7.41 8.00
CA LEU A 131 -12.02 -8.02 7.57
C LEU A 131 -12.12 -8.08 6.04
N LEU A 132 -11.81 -6.95 5.37
CA LEU A 132 -11.78 -6.86 3.92
C LEU A 132 -10.77 -7.85 3.31
N ALA A 133 -9.57 -7.93 3.89
CA ALA A 133 -8.54 -8.86 3.45
C ALA A 133 -9.00 -10.31 3.56
N GLY A 134 -9.65 -10.69 4.66
CA GLY A 134 -10.20 -12.04 4.85
C GLY A 134 -11.24 -12.40 3.80
N GLU A 135 -12.12 -11.47 3.44
CA GLU A 135 -13.17 -11.67 2.45
C GLU A 135 -12.63 -11.72 1.01
N VAL A 136 -11.77 -10.77 0.64
CA VAL A 136 -11.24 -10.63 -0.72
C VAL A 136 -10.20 -11.72 -1.00
N CYS A 137 -9.25 -11.93 -0.10
CA CYS A 137 -8.19 -12.93 -0.30
C CYS A 137 -8.71 -14.35 -0.03
N GLY A 138 -9.76 -14.50 0.77
CA GLY A 138 -10.20 -15.78 1.29
C GLY A 138 -9.12 -16.47 2.13
N CYS A 139 -8.27 -15.68 2.81
CA CYS A 139 -7.11 -16.16 3.54
C CYS A 139 -7.27 -15.92 5.04
N ARG A 140 -6.43 -16.59 5.86
CA ARG A 140 -6.34 -16.24 7.28
C ARG A 140 -5.66 -14.87 7.39
N VAL A 141 -6.17 -14.04 8.28
CA VAL A 141 -5.64 -12.71 8.56
C VAL A 141 -5.40 -12.57 10.05
N GLN A 142 -4.31 -11.92 10.45
CA GLN A 142 -4.04 -11.54 11.83
C GLN A 142 -3.75 -10.05 11.90
N ARG A 143 -4.54 -9.33 12.70
CA ARG A 143 -4.22 -7.97 13.08
C ARG A 143 -3.34 -7.99 14.33
N LEU A 144 -2.20 -7.32 14.26
CA LEU A 144 -1.35 -7.02 15.41
C LEU A 144 -1.64 -5.60 15.89
N SER A 145 -1.69 -5.44 17.22
CA SER A 145 -1.82 -4.15 17.90
C SER A 145 -0.66 -3.95 18.88
N GLY A 146 -0.39 -2.70 19.25
CA GLY A 146 0.67 -2.36 20.20
C GLY A 146 2.02 -2.01 19.55
N GLY A 147 2.06 -1.77 18.25
CA GLY A 147 3.27 -1.35 17.52
C GLY A 147 3.99 -2.49 16.81
N MET A 148 5.07 -2.14 16.10
CA MET A 148 5.87 -3.08 15.29
C MET A 148 7.15 -3.55 15.99
N THR A 149 7.34 -3.21 17.27
CA THR A 149 8.52 -3.56 18.08
C THR A 149 8.20 -4.67 19.09
N GLY A 150 9.21 -5.14 19.85
CA GLY A 150 9.02 -6.20 20.85
C GLY A 150 8.56 -7.51 20.21
N ASP A 151 7.62 -8.22 20.85
CA ASP A 151 7.13 -9.51 20.35
C ASP A 151 6.51 -9.42 18.94
N ASN A 152 5.89 -8.29 18.61
CA ASN A 152 5.34 -8.07 17.27
C ASN A 152 6.43 -8.00 16.20
N SER A 153 7.65 -7.53 16.52
CA SER A 153 8.73 -7.50 15.53
C SER A 153 9.12 -8.91 15.11
N ALA A 154 9.25 -9.84 16.07
CA ALA A 154 9.58 -11.24 15.79
C ALA A 154 8.49 -11.89 14.90
N LEU A 155 7.22 -11.61 15.17
CA LEU A 155 6.11 -12.11 14.35
C LEU A 155 6.14 -11.54 12.93
N ILE A 156 6.34 -10.23 12.77
CA ILE A 156 6.40 -9.56 11.46
C ILE A 156 7.58 -10.10 10.64
N LEU A 157 8.77 -10.18 11.24
CA LEU A 157 9.98 -10.62 10.55
C LEU A 157 9.88 -12.08 10.12
N LYS A 158 9.39 -12.95 11.02
CA LYS A 158 9.12 -14.34 10.68
C LYS A 158 8.14 -14.46 9.51
N HIS A 159 7.04 -13.71 9.55
CA HIS A 159 6.02 -13.73 8.50
C HIS A 159 6.58 -13.30 7.13
N LEU A 160 7.39 -12.24 7.09
CA LEU A 160 8.06 -11.79 5.86
C LEU A 160 9.12 -12.79 5.36
N MET A 161 9.88 -13.42 6.26
CA MET A 161 10.84 -14.48 5.91
C MET A 161 10.15 -15.73 5.35
N GLU A 162 8.94 -16.03 5.79
CA GLU A 162 8.08 -17.08 5.23
C GLU A 162 7.46 -16.67 3.87
N GLY A 163 7.79 -15.48 3.36
CA GLY A 163 7.33 -14.98 2.08
C GLY A 163 5.88 -14.51 2.11
N GLN A 164 5.33 -14.18 3.28
CA GLN A 164 3.95 -13.74 3.44
C GLN A 164 3.87 -12.20 3.60
N PRO A 165 2.86 -11.54 2.99
CA PRO A 165 2.80 -10.09 2.95
C PRO A 165 2.23 -9.48 4.23
N VAL A 166 2.77 -8.32 4.60
CA VAL A 166 2.30 -7.51 5.73
C VAL A 166 1.79 -6.17 5.22
N LEU A 167 0.57 -5.78 5.58
CA LEU A 167 0.06 -4.43 5.35
C LEU A 167 0.40 -3.53 6.53
N ILE A 168 1.06 -2.41 6.23
CA ILE A 168 1.60 -1.48 7.22
C ILE A 168 0.99 -0.09 6.97
N PRO A 169 0.17 0.44 7.89
CA PRO A 169 -0.14 1.85 7.89
C PRO A 169 1.07 2.63 8.41
N TYR A 170 1.44 3.72 7.74
CA TYR A 170 2.55 4.58 8.12
C TYR A 170 2.29 6.02 7.64
N ASP A 171 3.10 6.97 8.09
CA ASP A 171 2.98 8.38 7.70
C ASP A 171 3.96 8.66 6.56
N GLU A 172 3.46 9.06 5.41
CA GLU A 172 4.23 9.15 4.16
C GLU A 172 4.82 10.55 3.93
N ASP A 173 6.11 10.63 3.62
CA ASP A 173 6.74 11.87 3.15
C ASP A 173 6.68 12.04 1.62
N PHE A 174 7.13 13.18 1.10
CA PHE A 174 7.12 13.49 -0.33
C PHE A 174 7.91 12.50 -1.21
N ASN A 175 8.92 11.83 -0.64
CA ASN A 175 9.72 10.81 -1.31
C ASN A 175 9.19 9.38 -1.08
N HIS A 176 8.00 9.28 -0.46
CA HIS A 176 7.32 8.04 -0.06
C HIS A 176 7.93 7.30 1.14
N GLU A 177 8.99 7.83 1.76
CA GLU A 177 9.59 7.26 2.97
C GLU A 177 8.72 7.52 4.22
N PRO A 178 8.90 6.74 5.31
CA PRO A 178 8.21 6.99 6.55
C PRO A 178 8.68 8.28 7.22
N CYS A 179 7.73 9.05 7.74
CA CYS A 179 7.97 10.29 8.49
C CYS A 179 7.16 10.32 9.78
N LEU A 180 7.23 11.44 10.51
CA LEU A 180 6.59 11.65 11.82
C LEU A 180 5.73 12.92 11.78
N ARG A 181 4.60 12.89 11.07
CA ARG A 181 3.66 14.02 10.88
C ARG A 181 2.31 13.78 11.56
N ARG A 182 2.30 13.02 12.65
CA ARG A 182 1.15 12.66 13.50
C ARG A 182 0.02 11.92 12.79
N GLY A 183 0.26 11.37 11.60
CA GLY A 183 -0.76 10.73 10.77
C GLY A 183 -1.39 11.65 9.73
N HIS A 184 -0.93 12.90 9.60
CA HIS A 184 -1.48 13.85 8.63
C HIS A 184 -1.24 13.39 7.18
N LYS A 185 -0.26 12.53 6.93
CA LYS A 185 -0.04 11.85 5.65
C LYS A 185 -0.17 10.33 5.81
N ALA A 186 -1.08 9.88 6.67
CA ALA A 186 -1.38 8.45 6.83
C ALA A 186 -1.59 7.77 5.46
N HIS A 187 -0.86 6.68 5.28
CA HIS A 187 -0.75 5.93 4.05
C HIS A 187 -0.62 4.44 4.38
N TRP A 188 -0.77 3.60 3.37
CA TRP A 188 -0.61 2.15 3.48
C TRP A 188 0.45 1.66 2.51
N ALA A 189 1.24 0.71 2.98
CA ALA A 189 2.17 -0.05 2.17
C ALA A 189 1.96 -1.55 2.37
N VAL A 190 2.39 -2.33 1.38
CA VAL A 190 2.62 -3.76 1.52
C VAL A 190 4.11 -4.01 1.67
N ALA A 191 4.50 -4.70 2.73
CA ALA A 191 5.82 -5.27 2.89
C ALA A 191 5.80 -6.73 2.44
N SER A 192 6.85 -7.13 1.73
CA SER A 192 6.98 -8.48 1.13
C SER A 192 8.36 -9.10 1.36
N GLY A 193 9.27 -8.36 1.99
CA GLY A 193 10.61 -8.81 2.23
C GLY A 193 11.31 -8.02 3.33
N VAL A 194 12.49 -8.53 3.68
CA VAL A 194 13.35 -8.03 4.72
C VAL A 194 14.81 -8.17 4.28
N LEU A 195 15.61 -7.17 4.63
CA LEU A 195 17.07 -7.20 4.51
C LEU A 195 17.67 -7.18 5.92
N PHE A 196 18.43 -8.21 6.25
CA PHE A 196 19.16 -8.33 7.51
C PHE A 196 20.62 -7.95 7.30
N GLY A 197 21.16 -7.14 8.21
CA GLY A 197 22.60 -7.00 8.41
C GLY A 197 23.02 -7.83 9.61
N LEU A 198 23.75 -8.91 9.37
CA LEU A 198 24.17 -9.88 10.37
C LEU A 198 25.65 -9.67 10.74
N VAL A 199 26.03 -10.02 11.97
CA VAL A 199 27.45 -10.11 12.35
C VAL A 199 28.17 -11.08 11.40
N GLN A 200 29.33 -10.68 10.88
CA GLN A 200 30.11 -11.49 9.95
C GLN A 200 30.35 -12.93 10.45
N GLY A 201 30.19 -13.89 9.55
CA GLY A 201 30.36 -15.31 9.83
C GLY A 201 29.13 -15.97 10.47
N SER A 202 28.01 -15.25 10.60
CA SER A 202 26.74 -15.81 11.09
C SER A 202 25.96 -16.58 10.01
N ILE A 203 26.36 -16.46 8.74
CA ILE A 203 25.70 -17.13 7.62
C ILE A 203 26.41 -18.46 7.31
N SER A 204 25.64 -19.55 7.25
CA SER A 204 26.09 -20.77 6.58
C SER A 204 25.83 -20.65 5.07
N SER A 205 26.89 -20.68 4.27
CA SER A 205 26.83 -20.55 2.81
C SER A 205 25.96 -21.63 2.12
N SER A 206 25.63 -22.72 2.81
CA SER A 206 24.74 -23.78 2.33
C SER A 206 23.28 -23.35 2.14
N HIS A 207 22.83 -22.28 2.81
CA HIS A 207 21.42 -21.87 2.81
C HIS A 207 21.15 -20.51 2.17
N CYS A 208 22.19 -19.68 2.01
CA CYS A 208 22.07 -18.35 1.43
C CYS A 208 23.25 -18.09 0.50
N PRO A 209 23.18 -18.52 -0.78
CA PRO A 209 24.24 -18.24 -1.74
C PRO A 209 24.43 -16.73 -1.92
N ALA A 210 25.68 -16.32 -2.13
CA ALA A 210 25.99 -14.96 -2.52
C ALA A 210 25.39 -14.66 -3.90
N ASP A 211 24.88 -13.45 -4.08
CA ASP A 211 24.37 -12.98 -5.35
C ASP A 211 25.51 -12.85 -6.37
N THR A 212 25.21 -13.20 -7.63
CA THR A 212 26.20 -13.19 -8.70
C THR A 212 26.61 -11.79 -9.14
N THR A 213 25.75 -10.78 -8.93
CA THR A 213 26.04 -9.38 -9.30
C THR A 213 26.47 -8.52 -8.12
N LEU A 214 26.00 -8.87 -6.92
CA LEU A 214 26.33 -8.19 -5.67
C LEU A 214 26.96 -9.22 -4.72
N PRO A 215 28.27 -9.53 -4.86
CA PRO A 215 28.90 -10.61 -4.08
C PRO A 215 28.86 -10.43 -2.56
N TRP A 216 28.55 -9.21 -2.08
CA TRP A 216 28.38 -8.88 -0.67
C TRP A 216 26.96 -9.18 -0.13
N LEU A 217 26.02 -9.48 -1.02
CA LEU A 217 24.63 -9.76 -0.71
C LEU A 217 24.35 -11.26 -0.82
N HIS A 218 23.70 -11.83 0.17
CA HIS A 218 23.19 -13.18 0.16
C HIS A 218 21.68 -13.19 -0.09
N LEU A 219 21.20 -14.14 -0.88
CA LEU A 219 19.77 -14.31 -1.16
C LEU A 219 19.24 -15.53 -0.41
N SER A 220 18.06 -15.40 0.19
CA SER A 220 17.36 -16.49 0.87
C SER A 220 16.05 -16.80 0.15
N GLU A 221 15.98 -17.98 -0.47
CA GLU A 221 14.78 -18.49 -1.13
C GLU A 221 13.97 -19.36 -0.15
N GLY A 222 12.95 -18.78 0.50
CA GLY A 222 11.79 -19.47 1.12
C GLY A 222 12.04 -20.61 2.13
N SER A 223 11.35 -20.55 3.28
CA SER A 223 11.18 -21.61 4.30
C SER A 223 12.41 -22.26 4.95
N ALA A 224 13.62 -22.13 4.41
CA ALA A 224 14.81 -22.30 5.20
C ALA A 224 14.86 -21.10 6.15
N ALA A 225 14.11 -21.19 7.26
CA ALA A 225 14.27 -20.33 8.40
C ALA A 225 15.75 -20.38 8.72
N ALA A 226 16.48 -19.37 8.29
CA ALA A 226 17.85 -19.23 8.70
C ALA A 226 17.71 -18.85 10.17
N ASP A 227 17.80 -19.87 11.02
CA ASP A 227 17.85 -19.77 12.47
C ASP A 227 19.20 -19.15 12.85
N TRP A 228 19.41 -17.90 12.43
CA TRP A 228 20.48 -17.10 12.99
C TRP A 228 20.06 -16.70 14.41
N PRO A 229 20.98 -16.77 15.38
CA PRO A 229 20.64 -16.44 16.74
C PRO A 229 20.26 -14.95 16.80
N PRO A 230 19.27 -14.53 17.62
CA PRO A 230 18.76 -13.15 17.61
C PRO A 230 19.83 -12.07 17.82
N ASN A 231 20.90 -12.40 18.53
CA ASN A 231 22.05 -11.52 18.77
C ASN A 231 22.97 -11.33 17.54
N ALA A 232 22.81 -12.14 16.49
CA ALA A 232 23.53 -11.96 15.24
C ALA A 232 22.92 -10.83 14.37
N VAL A 233 21.65 -10.49 14.58
CA VAL A 233 20.96 -9.44 13.82
C VAL A 233 21.35 -8.07 14.34
N VAL A 234 22.07 -7.29 13.53
CA VAL A 234 22.52 -5.94 13.86
C VAL A 234 21.60 -4.88 13.25
N GLU A 235 21.19 -5.10 11.99
CA GLU A 235 20.31 -4.17 11.28
C GLU A 235 19.17 -4.91 10.59
N VAL A 236 18.01 -4.27 10.53
CA VAL A 236 16.81 -4.80 9.88
C VAL A 236 16.16 -3.72 9.05
N TYR A 237 15.95 -4.03 7.78
CA TYR A 237 15.21 -3.18 6.85
C TYR A 237 14.02 -3.95 6.28
N ILE A 238 12.91 -3.25 6.09
CA ILE A 238 11.70 -3.75 5.47
C ILE A 238 11.69 -3.31 4.00
N LEU A 239 11.42 -4.26 3.11
CA LEU A 239 11.19 -4.01 1.69
C LEU A 239 9.68 -3.87 1.45
N ALA A 240 9.26 -2.71 0.96
CA ALA A 240 7.84 -2.37 0.83
C ALA A 240 7.48 -1.66 -0.48
N LYS A 241 6.24 -1.84 -0.94
CA LYS A 241 5.62 -1.10 -2.04
C LYS A 241 4.36 -0.36 -1.58
N GLN A 242 4.01 0.70 -2.30
CA GLN A 242 2.80 1.47 -2.07
C GLN A 242 2.22 2.00 -3.39
N GLY A 243 1.02 2.57 -3.34
CA GLY A 243 0.25 2.91 -4.53
C GLY A 243 0.73 4.13 -5.32
N LYS A 244 1.73 4.89 -4.88
CA LYS A 244 2.24 6.07 -5.60
C LYS A 244 3.58 5.84 -6.28
N SER A 245 4.11 4.62 -6.25
CA SER A 245 5.40 4.26 -6.84
C SER A 245 5.32 2.89 -7.48
N LEU A 246 6.02 2.72 -8.61
CA LEU A 246 6.23 1.39 -9.19
C LEU A 246 7.33 0.61 -8.47
N ARG A 247 8.15 1.29 -7.67
CA ARG A 247 9.39 0.77 -7.10
C ARG A 247 9.26 0.37 -5.65
N TYR A 248 9.96 -0.69 -5.26
CA TYR A 248 10.25 -0.96 -3.86
C TYR A 248 10.93 0.23 -3.18
N GLN A 249 10.64 0.34 -1.89
CA GLN A 249 11.39 1.14 -0.95
C GLN A 249 12.01 0.24 0.12
N LEU A 250 13.13 0.71 0.66
CA LEU A 250 13.85 0.04 1.74
C LEU A 250 13.88 0.96 2.95
N TRP A 251 13.24 0.53 4.03
CA TRP A 251 13.09 1.32 5.26
C TRP A 251 13.72 0.60 6.44
N LYS A 252 14.43 1.31 7.31
CA LYS A 252 14.81 0.73 8.61
C LYS A 252 13.56 0.34 9.39
N LEU A 253 13.55 -0.85 10.00
CA LEU A 253 12.41 -1.34 10.79
C LEU A 253 12.02 -0.33 11.88
N GLU A 254 13.01 0.25 12.57
CA GLU A 254 12.79 1.26 13.61
C GLU A 254 12.06 2.49 13.05
N THR A 255 12.47 3.00 11.89
CA THR A 255 11.88 4.19 11.28
C THR A 255 10.41 3.97 10.89
N VAL A 256 10.08 2.85 10.25
CA VAL A 256 8.69 2.54 9.91
C VAL A 256 7.84 2.23 11.16
N ALA A 257 8.43 1.59 12.18
CA ALA A 257 7.76 1.32 13.44
C ALA A 257 7.38 2.61 14.19
N GLN A 258 8.28 3.59 14.24
CA GLN A 258 8.01 4.91 14.81
C GLN A 258 6.92 5.66 14.02
N SER A 259 6.98 5.61 12.69
CA SER A 259 5.98 6.22 11.80
C SER A 259 4.58 5.61 11.97
N ASN A 260 4.50 4.29 12.13
CA ASN A 260 3.27 3.54 12.42
C ASN A 260 2.69 3.88 13.80
N ALA A 261 3.54 3.94 14.83
CA ALA A 261 3.10 4.17 16.21
C ALA A 261 2.51 5.57 16.46
N GLN A 262 2.83 6.54 15.60
CA GLN A 262 2.46 7.94 15.80
C GLN A 262 1.28 8.42 14.92
N LEU A 263 0.58 7.50 14.24
CA LEU A 263 -0.60 7.81 13.42
C LEU A 263 -1.81 8.19 14.28
N LYS A 264 -1.87 9.43 14.76
CA LYS A 264 -2.83 9.84 15.80
C LYS A 264 -3.97 10.69 15.27
N GLU A 265 -3.70 11.49 14.26
CA GLU A 265 -4.57 12.57 13.83
C GLU A 265 -4.89 12.48 12.36
N MET A 266 -6.14 12.84 12.05
CA MET A 266 -6.51 13.18 10.68
C MET A 266 -5.89 14.53 10.31
N GLU A 267 -5.43 14.65 9.06
CA GLU A 267 -4.95 15.92 8.51
C GLU A 267 -6.00 17.02 8.71
N PRO A 268 -5.64 18.16 9.34
CA PRO A 268 -6.63 19.21 9.66
C PRO A 268 -7.42 19.71 8.45
N GLN A 269 -6.76 19.81 7.29
CA GLN A 269 -7.42 20.21 6.06
C GLN A 269 -8.53 19.24 5.66
N ARG A 270 -8.26 17.92 5.74
CA ARG A 270 -9.27 16.89 5.46
C ARG A 270 -10.39 16.88 6.49
N ALA A 271 -10.06 17.08 7.77
CA ALA A 271 -11.07 17.18 8.82
C ALA A 271 -12.04 18.36 8.60
N SER A 272 -11.63 19.38 7.85
CA SER A 272 -12.40 20.60 7.58
C SER A 272 -12.95 20.73 6.15
N ASP A 273 -12.70 19.77 5.26
CA ASP A 273 -13.01 19.93 3.83
C ASP A 273 -14.48 19.60 3.45
N GLY A 274 -15.27 19.14 4.42
CA GLY A 274 -16.67 18.77 4.23
C GLY A 274 -16.87 17.38 3.60
N THR A 275 -15.80 16.65 3.30
CA THR A 275 -15.86 15.27 2.83
C THR A 275 -16.18 14.35 3.99
N HIS A 276 -17.03 13.35 3.73
CA HIS A 276 -17.31 12.30 4.70
C HIS A 276 -16.17 11.26 4.71
N TYR A 277 -15.67 10.92 5.89
CA TYR A 277 -14.64 9.91 6.07
C TYR A 277 -15.11 8.85 7.06
N VAL A 278 -14.85 7.59 6.72
CA VAL A 278 -15.11 6.47 7.63
C VAL A 278 -13.93 6.32 8.58
N LEU A 279 -14.19 6.56 9.86
CA LEU A 279 -13.21 6.49 10.94
C LEU A 279 -13.77 5.60 12.06
N PRO A 280 -12.93 4.85 12.77
CA PRO A 280 -13.30 4.24 14.04
C PRO A 280 -13.74 5.27 15.08
N PRO A 281 -14.48 4.90 16.14
CA PRO A 281 -14.86 5.80 17.21
C PRO A 281 -13.69 6.58 17.82
N GLY A 282 -12.52 5.95 17.99
CA GLY A 282 -11.29 6.59 18.46
C GLY A 282 -10.47 7.30 17.38
N GLY A 283 -11.02 7.50 16.18
CA GLY A 283 -10.39 8.19 15.07
C GLY A 283 -9.18 7.44 14.49
N VAL A 284 -8.24 8.21 13.94
CA VAL A 284 -7.03 7.68 13.27
C VAL A 284 -6.13 6.95 14.27
N GLU A 285 -6.02 7.44 15.50
CA GLU A 285 -5.21 6.80 16.54
C GLU A 285 -5.65 5.37 16.83
N GLU A 286 -6.93 5.16 17.13
CA GLU A 286 -7.47 3.82 17.36
C GLU A 286 -7.39 2.94 16.12
N GLY A 287 -7.62 3.54 14.95
CA GLY A 287 -7.72 2.81 13.69
C GLY A 287 -6.39 2.32 13.13
N LEU A 288 -5.32 3.12 13.26
CA LEU A 288 -4.05 2.90 12.56
C LEU A 288 -2.82 2.85 13.48
N ALA A 289 -2.80 3.59 14.60
CA ALA A 289 -1.60 3.70 15.42
C ALA A 289 -1.21 2.35 16.01
N GLY A 290 0.03 1.94 15.74
CA GLY A 290 0.54 0.67 16.25
C GLY A 290 -0.17 -0.56 15.69
N GLN A 291 -0.90 -0.43 14.57
CA GLN A 291 -1.64 -1.51 13.94
C GLN A 291 -0.87 -2.06 12.74
N VAL A 292 -0.95 -3.37 12.54
CA VAL A 292 -0.35 -4.06 11.39
C VAL A 292 -1.24 -5.24 11.00
N VAL A 293 -1.31 -5.59 9.71
CA VAL A 293 -2.16 -6.70 9.24
C VAL A 293 -1.32 -7.72 8.48
N LEU A 294 -1.26 -8.95 9.01
CA LEU A 294 -0.55 -10.10 8.44
C LEU A 294 -1.54 -10.96 7.65
N LEU A 295 -1.20 -11.30 6.42
CA LEU A 295 -2.03 -12.13 5.55
C LEU A 295 -1.31 -13.46 5.28
N TYR A 296 -1.94 -14.55 5.67
CA TYR A 296 -1.35 -15.88 5.57
C TYR A 296 -1.68 -16.54 4.25
N SER A 297 -0.70 -17.18 3.61
CA SER A 297 -0.98 -18.12 2.53
C SER A 297 -1.86 -19.26 3.05
N LYS A 298 -2.73 -19.80 2.18
CA LYS A 298 -3.46 -21.02 2.53
C LYS A 298 -2.45 -22.16 2.66
N PRO A 299 -2.63 -23.07 3.64
CA PRO A 299 -1.89 -24.32 3.61
C PRO A 299 -2.21 -25.01 2.29
N SER A 300 -1.15 -25.36 1.56
CA SER A 300 -1.19 -26.25 0.39
C SER A 300 -1.70 -27.63 0.76
#